data_AF-A0A1G2ZU51-F1
#
_entry.id   AF-A0A1G2ZU51-F1
#
_cell.length_a   1.000
_cell.length_b   1.000
_cell.length_c   1.000
_cell.angle_alpha   90.00
_cell.angle_beta   90.00
_cell.angle_gamma   90.00
#
_symmetry.space_group_name_H-M   'P 1'
#
loop_
_entity.id
_entity.type
_entity.pdbx_description
1 polymer ?
#
loop_
_entity_poly.entity_id
_entity_poly.type
_entity_poly.pdbx_seq_one_letter_code
_entity_poly.pdbx_strand_id
1 'polypeptide(L)'
;MFDRVLNRVRDSVRQRRYIMTYHARREMLHDDLTIYDIERGILTGNIIERQKDRTTGEWKYRIAGKAIEGGEVEVAAKLNPNGKLVIITVYAR
;
A
#
# COMPACT_ATOMS: atom_id res chain seq x y z
N MET A 1 -17.29 -0.49 -0.37
CA MET A 1 -17.27 0.05 1.02
C MET A 1 -16.03 0.91 1.29
N PHE A 2 -14.84 0.55 0.78
CA PHE A 2 -13.62 1.34 0.99
C PHE A 2 -13.29 2.33 -0.14
N ASP A 3 -14.21 2.56 -1.08
CA ASP A 3 -13.97 3.25 -2.34
C ASP A 3 -13.43 4.68 -2.15
N ARG A 4 -13.96 5.42 -1.16
CA ARG A 4 -13.46 6.76 -0.81
C ARG A 4 -12.01 6.74 -0.34
N VAL A 5 -11.64 5.78 0.50
CA VAL A 5 -10.27 5.65 1.02
C VAL A 5 -9.33 5.16 -0.08
N LEU A 6 -9.75 4.17 -0.85
CA LEU A 6 -8.99 3.62 -1.96
C LEU A 6 -8.68 4.70 -3.01
N ASN A 7 -9.64 5.56 -3.36
CA ASN A 7 -9.39 6.68 -4.26
C ASN A 7 -8.35 7.65 -3.70
N ARG A 8 -8.42 8.02 -2.41
CA ARG A 8 -7.39 8.86 -1.77
C ARG A 8 -6.01 8.21 -1.78
N VAL A 9 -5.93 6.91 -1.54
CA VAL A 9 -4.67 6.14 -1.60
C VAL A 9 -4.10 6.16 -3.03
N ARG A 10 -4.94 5.90 -4.04
CA ARG A 10 -4.55 5.95 -5.46
C ARG A 10 -4.09 7.34 -5.89
N ASP A 11 -4.77 8.39 -5.44
CA ASP A 11 -4.38 9.78 -5.73
C ASP A 11 -3.03 10.13 -5.11
N SER A 12 -2.75 9.65 -3.89
CA SER A 12 -1.43 9.78 -3.28
C SER A 12 -0.33 9.07 -4.07
N VAL A 13 -0.61 7.90 -4.67
CA VAL A 13 0.34 7.22 -5.58
C VAL A 13 0.57 8.04 -6.84
N ARG A 14 -0.50 8.45 -7.54
CA ARG A 14 -0.42 9.25 -8.78
C ARG A 14 0.35 10.55 -8.60
N GLN A 15 0.19 11.19 -7.45
CA GLN A 15 0.87 12.45 -7.11
C GLN A 15 2.24 12.24 -6.45
N ARG A 16 2.72 10.99 -6.34
CA ARG A 16 3.95 10.62 -5.61
C ARG A 16 3.99 11.15 -4.17
N ARG A 17 2.82 11.33 -3.56
CA ARG A 17 2.64 11.73 -2.15
C ARG A 17 2.57 10.50 -1.26
N TYR A 18 3.61 9.67 -1.33
CA TYR A 18 3.79 8.54 -0.44
C TYR A 18 5.20 8.49 0.14
N ILE A 19 5.37 7.75 1.22
CA ILE A 19 6.66 7.29 1.73
C ILE A 19 6.62 5.78 1.89
N MET A 20 7.79 5.16 1.77
CA MET A 20 8.00 3.76 2.09
C MET A 20 8.79 3.68 3.40
N THR A 21 8.34 2.85 4.34
CA THR A 21 9.13 2.55 5.54
C THR A 21 10.38 1.77 5.16
N TYR A 22 11.38 1.78 6.04
CA TYR A 22 12.57 0.92 5.87
C TYR A 22 12.19 -0.56 5.76
N HIS A 23 11.23 -1.03 6.58
CA HIS A 23 10.74 -2.39 6.53
C HIS A 23 10.09 -2.73 5.18
N ALA A 24 9.16 -1.90 4.68
CA ALA A 24 8.54 -2.10 3.37
C ALA A 24 9.58 -2.17 2.24
N ARG A 25 10.62 -1.33 2.30
CA ARG A 25 11.70 -1.38 1.31
C ARG A 25 12.49 -2.68 1.37
N ARG A 26 12.71 -3.24 2.57
CA ARG A 26 13.39 -4.53 2.74
C ARG A 26 12.55 -5.69 2.22
N GLU A 27 11.26 -5.76 2.54
CA GLU A 27 10.37 -6.81 2.03
C GLU A 27 10.23 -6.72 0.51
N MET A 28 10.06 -5.52 -0.04
CA MET A 28 10.02 -5.30 -1.48
C MET A 28 11.26 -5.84 -2.19
N LEU A 29 12.45 -5.57 -1.66
CA LEU A 29 13.72 -6.08 -2.21
C LEU A 29 13.88 -7.59 -2.00
N HIS A 30 13.36 -8.13 -0.91
CA HIS A 30 13.43 -9.56 -0.63
C HIS A 30 12.56 -10.37 -1.59
N ASP A 31 11.42 -9.80 -2.00
CA ASP A 31 10.45 -10.43 -2.91
C ASP A 31 10.70 -10.07 -4.39
N ASP A 32 11.88 -9.51 -4.73
CA ASP A 32 12.25 -9.06 -6.08
C ASP A 32 11.23 -8.10 -6.74
N LEU A 33 10.50 -7.34 -5.92
CA LEU A 33 9.53 -6.35 -6.37
C LEU A 33 10.22 -5.00 -6.62
N THR A 34 9.74 -4.27 -7.61
CA THR A 34 10.10 -2.87 -7.82
C THR A 34 9.07 -1.94 -7.20
N ILE A 35 9.43 -0.67 -7.04
CA ILE A 35 8.45 0.35 -6.62
C ILE A 35 7.24 0.39 -7.58
N TYR A 36 7.45 0.11 -8.87
CA TYR A 36 6.39 0.16 -9.86
C TYR A 36 5.40 -1.00 -9.72
N ASP A 37 5.84 -2.15 -9.22
CA ASP A 37 4.96 -3.26 -8.87
C ASP A 37 4.03 -2.88 -7.70
N ILE A 38 4.58 -2.19 -6.70
CA ILE A 38 3.81 -1.69 -5.56
C ILE A 38 2.80 -0.61 -6.01
N GLU A 39 3.24 0.35 -6.83
CA GLU A 39 2.36 1.40 -7.37
C GLU A 39 1.23 0.78 -8.22
N ARG A 40 1.55 -0.16 -9.11
CA ARG A 40 0.54 -0.85 -9.93
C ARG A 40 -0.41 -1.68 -9.08
N GLY A 41 0.11 -2.37 -8.07
CA GLY A 41 -0.68 -3.12 -7.09
C GLY A 41 -1.72 -2.24 -6.41
N ILE A 42 -1.33 -1.05 -5.97
CA ILE A 42 -2.25 -0.09 -5.34
C ILE A 42 -3.25 0.50 -6.36
N LEU A 43 -2.78 0.86 -7.56
CA LEU A 43 -3.61 1.51 -8.57
C LEU A 43 -4.69 0.57 -9.15
N THR A 44 -4.39 -0.72 -9.25
CA THR A 44 -5.30 -1.74 -9.81
C THR A 44 -6.02 -2.58 -8.76
N GLY A 45 -5.50 -2.61 -7.53
CA GLY A 45 -5.98 -3.46 -6.46
C GLY A 45 -7.17 -2.91 -5.70
N ASN A 46 -7.65 -3.72 -4.75
CA ASN A 46 -8.77 -3.40 -3.87
C ASN A 46 -8.36 -3.55 -2.40
N ILE A 47 -8.97 -2.74 -1.52
CA ILE A 47 -8.80 -2.92 -0.07
C ILE A 47 -9.54 -4.19 0.33
N ILE A 48 -8.80 -5.18 0.80
CA ILE A 48 -9.34 -6.47 1.27
C ILE A 48 -9.62 -6.46 2.77
N GLU A 49 -8.96 -5.59 3.52
CA GLU A 49 -9.10 -5.53 4.98
C GLU A 49 -8.72 -4.14 5.52
N ARG A 50 -9.33 -3.77 6.65
CA ARG A 50 -8.93 -2.61 7.46
C ARG A 50 -8.61 -3.07 8.88
N GLN A 51 -7.44 -2.68 9.37
CA GLN A 51 -6.93 -3.02 10.71
C GLN A 51 -6.73 -1.76 11.55
N LYS A 52 -7.03 -1.83 12.84
CA LYS A 52 -6.74 -0.73 13.78
C LYS A 52 -5.45 -1.05 14.53
N ASP A 53 -4.47 -0.16 14.46
CA ASP A 53 -3.29 -0.26 15.29
C ASP A 53 -3.69 -0.13 16.77
N ARG A 54 -3.33 -1.11 17.60
CA ARG A 54 -3.73 -1.12 19.01
C ARG A 54 -2.98 -0.11 19.86
N THR A 55 -1.79 0.30 19.41
CA THR A 55 -0.92 1.23 20.14
C THR A 55 -1.21 2.67 19.72
N THR A 56 -1.30 2.94 18.43
CA THR A 56 -1.51 4.31 17.91
C THR A 56 -2.98 4.65 17.64
N GLY A 57 -3.86 3.64 17.56
CA GLY A 57 -5.26 3.82 17.19
C GLY A 57 -5.50 4.11 15.70
N GLU A 58 -4.43 4.20 14.89
CA GLU A 58 -4.51 4.54 13.47
C GLU A 58 -5.06 3.37 12.63
N TRP A 59 -5.76 3.71 11.56
CA TRP A 59 -6.25 2.74 10.59
C TRP A 59 -5.16 2.38 9.57
N LYS A 60 -4.96 1.08 9.38
CA LYS A 60 -4.17 0.47 8.30
C LYS A 60 -5.11 -0.25 7.35
N TYR A 61 -4.72 -0.33 6.10
CA TYR A 61 -5.50 -0.95 5.03
C TYR A 61 -4.60 -1.93 4.29
N ARG A 62 -5.11 -3.15 4.07
CA ARG A 62 -4.46 -4.15 3.23
C ARG A 62 -5.07 -4.06 1.83
N ILE A 63 -4.22 -3.87 0.83
CA ILE A 63 -4.59 -3.68 -0.56
C ILE A 63 -4.00 -4.84 -1.35
N ALA A 64 -4.84 -5.65 -1.97
CA ALA A 64 -4.40 -6.71 -2.86
C ALA A 64 -4.58 -6.27 -4.31
N GLY A 65 -3.52 -6.39 -5.11
CA GLY A 65 -3.50 -6.03 -6.51
C GLY A 65 -2.50 -6.85 -7.31
N LYS A 66 -2.15 -6.38 -8.50
CA LYS A 66 -1.23 -7.07 -9.40
C LYS A 66 0.05 -6.27 -9.62
N ALA A 67 1.18 -6.96 -9.58
CA ALA A 67 2.48 -6.50 -10.06
C ALA A 67 2.46 -6.28 -11.59
N ILE A 68 3.54 -5.75 -12.15
CA ILE A 68 3.65 -5.43 -13.58
C ILE A 68 3.52 -6.68 -14.44
N GLU A 69 4.25 -7.73 -14.07
CA GLU A 69 4.26 -9.03 -14.76
C GLU A 69 3.09 -9.94 -14.35
N GLY A 70 2.11 -9.41 -13.61
CA GLY A 70 0.86 -10.10 -13.27
C GLY A 70 0.86 -10.91 -11.98
N GLY A 71 2.00 -11.03 -11.28
CA GLY A 71 2.07 -11.61 -9.93
C GLY A 71 1.18 -10.87 -8.93
N GLU A 72 0.76 -11.56 -7.87
CA GLU A 72 -0.03 -10.94 -6.81
C GLU A 72 0.87 -10.14 -5.87
N VAL A 73 0.42 -8.93 -5.52
CA VAL A 73 1.09 -8.10 -4.52
C VAL A 73 0.07 -7.62 -3.51
N GLU A 74 0.47 -7.70 -2.24
CA GLU A 74 -0.30 -7.18 -1.14
C GLU A 74 0.47 -6.05 -0.45
N VAL A 75 -0.23 -4.94 -0.20
CA VAL A 75 0.35 -3.74 0.40
C VAL A 75 -0.41 -3.38 1.66
N ALA A 76 0.29 -3.30 2.78
CA ALA A 76 -0.25 -2.71 3.99
C ALA A 76 0.15 -1.23 4.08
N ALA A 77 -0.85 -0.34 4.10
CA ALA A 77 -0.60 1.10 4.11
C ALA A 77 -1.58 1.87 5.00
N LYS A 78 -1.20 3.10 5.37
CA LYS A 78 -2.07 4.06 6.06
C LYS A 78 -1.98 5.44 5.44
N LEU A 79 -3.04 6.24 5.59
CA LEU A 79 -2.98 7.67 5.33
C LEU A 79 -2.64 8.37 6.65
N ASN A 80 -1.56 9.16 6.67
CA ASN A 80 -1.24 9.98 7.83
C ASN A 80 -2.20 11.20 7.93
N PRO A 81 -2.17 11.98 9.03
CA PRO A 81 -3.03 13.15 9.20
C PRO A 81 -2.91 14.19 8.08
N ASN A 82 -1.74 14.31 7.44
CA ASN A 82 -1.49 15.23 6.33
C ASN A 82 -1.95 14.66 4.96
N GLY A 83 -2.60 13.49 4.95
CA GLY A 83 -3.05 12.82 3.74
C GLY A 83 -1.94 12.22 2.88
N LYS A 84 -0.71 12.10 3.40
CA LYS A 84 0.39 11.36 2.74
C LYS A 84 0.20 9.87 2.99
N LEU A 85 0.39 9.07 1.95
CA LEU A 85 0.35 7.61 2.06
C LEU A 85 1.64 7.09 2.69
N VAL A 86 1.53 6.24 3.68
CA VAL A 86 2.66 5.56 4.31
C VAL A 86 2.52 4.08 4.00
N ILE A 87 3.43 3.56 3.17
CA ILE A 87 3.54 2.14 2.84
C ILE A 87 4.34 1.47 3.96
N ILE A 88 3.67 0.62 4.74
CA ILE A 88 4.19 0.04 5.98
C ILE A 88 4.97 -1.24 5.71
N THR A 89 4.40 -2.11 4.88
CA THR A 89 5.01 -3.37 4.42
C THR A 89 4.35 -3.81 3.10
N VAL A 90 5.02 -4.69 2.36
CA VAL A 90 4.57 -5.27 1.09
C VAL A 90 4.92 -6.75 1.08
N TYR A 91 4.14 -7.55 0.35
CA TYR A 91 4.36 -8.98 0.19
C TYR A 91 4.02 -9.38 -1.24
N ALA A 92 4.86 -10.21 -1.86
CA ALA A 92 4.43 -11.03 -2.99
C ALA A 92 3.52 -12.17 -2.50
N ARG A 93 2.55 -12.56 -3.32
CA ARG A 93 1.63 -13.69 -3.04
C ARG A 93 1.78 -14.81 -4.06
#